data_AF-A0A7S0ZXG3-F1
#
_entry.id   AF-A0A7S0ZXG3-F1
#
_cell.length_a   1.000
_cell.length_b   1.000
_cell.length_c   1.000
_cell.angle_alpha   90.00
_cell.angle_beta   90.00
_cell.angle_gamma   90.00
#
_symmetry.space_group_name_H-M   'P 1'
#
loop_
_entity.id
_entity.type
_entity.pdbx_description
1 polymer ?
#
loop_
_entity_poly.entity_id
_entity_poly.type
_entity_poly.pdbx_seq_one_letter_code
_entity_poly.pdbx_strand_id
1 'polypeptide(L)'
;MKGYRNKGKSFRKPKRPFEKERLDAEMKVVGEYGLKNKREVWRVQYALAKIRTAARHLLTLDEKDDQRIFQGDALLRRMRRLGLLGETETKLDYVLGLTTAKIMERRLQTKVFKLGL
;
A
#
# COMPACT_ATOMS: atom_id res chain seq x y z
N MET A 1 3.41 22.70 30.00
CA MET A 1 2.49 22.75 28.84
C MET A 1 2.26 21.32 28.34
N LYS A 2 1.02 20.80 28.33
CA LYS A 2 0.73 19.47 27.77
C LYS A 2 0.49 19.60 26.26
N GLY A 3 1.26 18.88 25.45
CA GLY A 3 1.13 18.87 24.00
C GLY A 3 0.27 17.70 23.52
N TYR A 4 -0.92 17.99 22.97
CA TYR A 4 -1.86 16.98 22.47
C TYR A 4 -1.62 16.58 21.00
N ARG A 5 -0.36 16.63 20.53
CA ARG A 5 -0.03 16.33 19.13
C ARG A 5 0.21 14.85 18.91
N ASN A 6 -0.62 14.24 18.06
CA ASN A 6 -0.50 12.82 17.71
C ASN A 6 0.75 12.53 16.88
N LYS A 7 1.37 11.37 17.11
CA LYS A 7 2.53 10.86 16.36
C LYS A 7 2.21 9.47 15.81
N GLY A 8 2.54 9.25 14.53
CA GLY A 8 2.31 7.97 13.87
C GLY A 8 3.59 7.43 13.23
N LYS A 9 3.77 6.10 13.28
CA LYS A 9 4.83 5.44 12.51
C LYS A 9 4.39 5.24 11.06
N SER A 10 5.29 5.53 10.13
CA SER A 10 5.06 5.42 8.67
C SER A 10 5.69 4.19 8.03
N PHE A 11 6.48 3.41 8.78
CA PHE A 11 7.13 2.19 8.31
C PHE A 11 7.34 1.23 9.49
N ARG A 12 7.64 -0.04 9.18
CA ARG A 12 8.09 -1.04 10.14
C ARG A 12 9.34 -1.71 9.61
N LYS A 13 10.28 -2.04 10.50
CA LYS A 13 11.48 -2.81 10.14
C LYS A 13 11.11 -4.28 9.95
N PRO A 14 11.81 -5.01 9.06
CA PRO A 14 11.66 -6.46 8.93
C PRO A 14 12.04 -7.16 10.23
N LYS A 15 11.39 -8.29 10.53
CA LYS A 15 11.72 -9.10 11.72
C LYS A 15 13.11 -9.72 11.63
N ARG A 16 13.47 -10.24 10.45
CA ARG A 16 14.77 -10.86 10.15
C ARG A 16 15.64 -9.87 9.37
N PRO A 17 16.72 -9.32 9.97
CA PRO A 17 17.52 -8.30 9.32
C PRO A 17 18.32 -8.80 8.12
N PHE A 18 18.85 -10.03 8.15
CA PHE A 18 19.83 -10.52 7.17
C PHE A 18 19.31 -11.73 6.37
N GLU A 19 18.13 -11.59 5.79
CA GLU A 19 17.54 -12.60 4.92
C GLU A 19 17.85 -12.28 3.46
N LYS A 20 18.66 -13.13 2.80
CA LYS A 20 19.20 -12.88 1.46
C LYS A 20 18.09 -12.58 0.44
N GLU A 21 17.07 -13.42 0.36
CA GLU A 21 15.94 -13.26 -0.57
C GLU A 21 15.25 -11.91 -0.43
N ARG A 22 15.00 -11.48 0.82
CA ARG A 22 14.40 -10.18 1.11
C ARG A 22 15.32 -9.03 0.72
N LEU A 23 16.61 -9.13 1.02
CA LEU A 23 17.59 -8.10 0.68
C LEU A 23 17.72 -7.93 -0.83
N ASP A 24 17.73 -9.02 -1.59
CA ASP A 24 17.82 -9.03 -3.05
C ASP A 24 16.54 -8.47 -3.68
N ALA A 25 15.36 -8.90 -3.21
CA ALA A 25 14.07 -8.38 -3.67
C ALA A 25 13.92 -6.88 -3.39
N GLU A 26 14.30 -6.41 -2.19
CA GLU A 26 14.28 -4.98 -1.86
C GLU A 26 15.28 -4.19 -2.73
N MET A 27 16.46 -4.75 -2.99
CA MET A 27 17.45 -4.08 -3.84
C MET A 27 16.95 -3.93 -5.27
N LYS A 28 16.31 -4.96 -5.82
CA LYS A 28 15.69 -4.91 -7.15
C LYS A 28 14.65 -3.77 -7.25
N VAL A 29 13.75 -3.67 -6.26
CA VAL A 29 12.74 -2.60 -6.22
C VAL A 29 13.38 -1.21 -6.06
N VAL A 30 14.45 -1.11 -5.27
CA VAL A 30 15.20 0.16 -5.10
C VAL A 30 15.83 0.60 -6.42
N GLY A 31 16.44 -0.32 -7.16
CA GLY A 31 17.04 -0.03 -8.46
C GLY A 31 15.99 0.33 -9.52
N GLU A 32 14.93 -0.47 -9.64
CA GLU A 32 13.89 -0.31 -10.66
C GLU A 32 13.13 1.03 -10.54
N TYR A 33 12.84 1.47 -9.31
CA TYR A 33 12.12 2.71 -9.06
C TYR A 33 12.99 3.89 -8.62
N GLY A 34 14.33 3.75 -8.67
CA GLY A 34 15.28 4.82 -8.32
C GLY A 34 15.12 5.36 -6.90
N LEU A 35 15.01 4.48 -5.90
CA LEU A 35 14.77 4.86 -4.50
C LEU A 35 16.09 5.19 -3.78
N LYS A 36 16.06 6.17 -2.86
CA LYS A 36 17.27 6.54 -2.09
C LYS A 36 17.64 5.48 -1.03
N ASN A 37 16.65 4.86 -0.40
CA ASN A 37 16.87 3.96 0.72
C ASN A 37 15.77 2.89 0.87
N LYS A 38 16.10 1.80 1.58
CA LYS A 38 15.15 0.71 1.90
C LYS A 38 13.96 1.16 2.76
N ARG A 39 14.11 2.27 3.49
CA ARG A 39 13.01 2.84 4.29
C ARG A 39 11.84 3.26 3.40
N GLU A 40 12.08 3.74 2.19
CA GLU A 40 11.01 4.06 1.23
C GLU A 40 10.20 2.82 0.83
N VAL A 41 10.88 1.70 0.58
CA VAL A 41 10.23 0.40 0.33
C VAL A 41 9.38 0.00 1.53
N TRP A 42 9.93 0.09 2.75
CA TRP A 42 9.20 -0.28 3.97
C TRP A 42 7.99 0.63 4.25
N ARG A 43 8.01 1.89 3.83
CA ARG A 43 6.84 2.78 3.95
C ARG A 43 5.70 2.32 3.05
N VAL A 44 6.01 1.93 1.82
CA VAL A 44 5.02 1.42 0.85
C VAL A 44 4.47 0.08 1.30
N GLN A 45 5.35 -0.85 1.71
CA GLN A 45 4.93 -2.14 2.27
C GLN A 45 4.04 -1.95 3.50
N TYR A 46 4.37 -1.00 4.39
CA TYR A 46 3.57 -0.71 5.56
C TYR A 46 2.19 -0.13 5.22
N ALA A 47 2.11 0.77 4.23
CA ALA A 47 0.84 1.29 3.75
C ALA A 47 -0.03 0.19 3.13
N LEU A 48 0.56 -0.66 2.28
CA LEU A 48 -0.12 -1.82 1.69
C LEU A 48 -0.63 -2.78 2.76
N ALA A 49 0.18 -3.07 3.78
CA ALA A 49 -0.21 -3.94 4.89
C ALA A 49 -1.43 -3.38 5.66
N LYS A 50 -1.50 -2.06 5.87
CA LYS A 50 -2.69 -1.42 6.48
C LYS A 50 -3.93 -1.60 5.61
N ILE A 51 -3.81 -1.34 4.31
CA ILE A 51 -4.91 -1.48 3.35
C ILE A 51 -5.43 -2.92 3.32
N ARG A 52 -4.52 -3.91 3.20
CA ARG A 52 -4.89 -5.33 3.21
C ARG A 52 -5.49 -5.79 4.53
N THR A 53 -5.06 -5.22 5.66
CA THR A 53 -5.63 -5.56 6.97
C THR A 53 -7.05 -5.03 7.11
N ALA A 54 -7.31 -3.82 6.64
CA ALA A 54 -8.68 -3.28 6.56
C ALA A 54 -9.55 -4.16 5.65
N ALA A 55 -9.07 -4.51 4.45
CA ALA A 55 -9.80 -5.39 3.54
C ALA A 55 -10.12 -6.76 4.17
N ARG A 56 -9.14 -7.41 4.82
CA ARG A 56 -9.37 -8.69 5.51
C ARG A 56 -10.43 -8.61 6.60
N HIS A 57 -10.43 -7.53 7.40
CA HIS A 57 -11.45 -7.33 8.43
C HIS A 57 -12.85 -7.12 7.84
N LEU A 58 -12.95 -6.38 6.73
CA LEU A 58 -14.24 -6.17 6.07
C LEU A 58 -14.76 -7.45 5.41
N LEU A 59 -13.84 -8.29 4.90
CA LEU A 59 -14.19 -9.57 4.27
C LEU A 59 -14.73 -10.61 5.25
N THR A 60 -14.46 -10.49 6.56
CA THR A 60 -15.02 -11.38 7.59
C THR A 60 -16.45 -11.03 7.99
N LEU A 61 -16.92 -9.81 7.69
CA LEU A 61 -18.29 -9.38 7.97
C LEU A 61 -19.25 -9.89 6.89
N ASP A 62 -20.53 -10.03 7.24
CA ASP A 62 -21.56 -10.41 6.26
C ASP A 62 -21.71 -9.35 5.16
N GLU A 63 -22.14 -9.75 3.97
CA GLU A 63 -22.26 -8.84 2.82
C GLU A 63 -23.28 -7.73 3.04
N LYS A 64 -24.29 -7.96 3.89
CA LYS A 64 -25.34 -7.00 4.21
C LYS A 64 -25.02 -6.11 5.41
N ASP A 65 -23.86 -6.29 6.03
CA ASP A 65 -23.45 -5.49 7.18
C ASP A 65 -23.15 -4.03 6.76
N ASP A 66 -23.77 -3.07 7.46
CA ASP A 66 -23.64 -1.64 7.16
C ASP A 66 -22.18 -1.15 7.21
N GLN A 67 -21.36 -1.70 8.12
CA GLN A 67 -19.94 -1.33 8.21
C GLN A 67 -19.18 -1.84 6.99
N ARG A 68 -19.46 -3.06 6.53
CA ARG A 68 -18.84 -3.63 5.33
C ARG A 68 -19.20 -2.79 4.11
N ILE A 69 -20.46 -2.44 3.94
CA ILE A 69 -20.93 -1.65 2.79
C ILE A 69 -20.26 -0.28 2.78
N PHE A 70 -20.33 0.45 3.90
CA PHE A 70 -19.81 1.82 3.96
C PHE A 70 -18.27 1.86 3.89
N GLN A 71 -17.57 1.11 4.75
CA GLN A 71 -16.11 1.14 4.79
C GLN A 71 -15.50 0.45 3.57
N GLY A 72 -16.15 -0.58 3.04
CA GLY A 72 -15.72 -1.29 1.84
C GLY A 72 -15.76 -0.39 0.62
N ASP A 73 -16.88 0.30 0.39
CA ASP A 73 -17.00 1.27 -0.70
C ASP A 73 -16.01 2.43 -0.53
N ALA A 74 -15.85 2.97 0.68
CA ALA A 74 -14.85 4.00 0.96
C ALA A 74 -13.41 3.54 0.63
N LEU A 75 -13.07 2.27 0.95
CA LEU A 75 -11.77 1.69 0.64
C LEU A 75 -11.55 1.59 -0.88
N LEU A 76 -12.54 1.06 -1.62
CA LEU A 76 -12.49 0.90 -3.07
C LEU A 76 -12.41 2.25 -3.79
N ARG A 77 -13.23 3.24 -3.38
CA ARG A 77 -13.19 4.62 -3.89
C ARG A 77 -11.79 5.22 -3.74
N ARG A 78 -11.15 5.02 -2.58
CA ARG A 78 -9.79 5.51 -2.35
C ARG A 78 -8.77 4.82 -3.26
N MET A 79 -8.86 3.51 -3.45
CA MET A 79 -7.95 2.77 -4.33
C MET A 79 -8.09 3.20 -5.79
N ARG A 80 -9.32 3.41 -6.27
CA ARG A 80 -9.62 3.93 -7.62
C ARG A 80 -9.06 5.34 -7.80
N ARG A 81 -9.25 6.24 -6.83
CA ARG A 81 -8.71 7.61 -6.87
C ARG A 81 -7.18 7.63 -6.98
N LEU A 82 -6.51 6.71 -6.29
CA LEU A 82 -5.06 6.57 -6.38
C LEU A 82 -4.61 5.92 -7.71
N GLY A 83 -5.53 5.30 -8.45
CA GLY A 83 -5.25 4.54 -9.67
C GLY A 83 -4.56 3.21 -9.39
N LEU A 84 -4.89 2.58 -8.25
CA LEU A 84 -4.38 1.25 -7.87
C LEU A 84 -5.33 0.13 -8.32
N LEU A 85 -6.60 0.44 -8.53
CA LEU A 85 -7.59 -0.48 -9.08
C LEU A 85 -8.15 0.07 -10.39
N GLY A 86 -8.45 -0.82 -11.33
CA GLY A 86 -9.15 -0.52 -12.57
C GLY A 86 -10.64 -0.23 -12.35
N GLU A 87 -11.34 0.18 -13.40
CA GLU A 87 -12.77 0.50 -13.33
C GLU A 87 -13.63 -0.76 -13.08
N THR A 88 -13.19 -1.90 -13.58
CA THR A 88 -13.83 -3.22 -13.46
C THR A 88 -13.54 -3.93 -12.13
N GLU A 89 -12.50 -3.50 -11.39
CA GLU A 89 -12.07 -4.12 -10.14
C GLU A 89 -12.88 -3.54 -8.95
N THR A 90 -14.15 -3.93 -8.85
CA THR A 90 -15.11 -3.40 -7.85
C THR A 90 -15.24 -4.26 -6.58
N LYS A 91 -14.62 -5.44 -6.53
CA LYS A 91 -14.67 -6.34 -5.36
C LYS A 91 -13.54 -6.07 -4.39
N LEU A 92 -13.80 -6.27 -3.09
CA LEU A 92 -12.80 -6.14 -2.03
C LEU A 92 -11.62 -7.13 -2.17
N ASP A 93 -11.84 -8.28 -2.80
CA ASP A 93 -10.81 -9.30 -3.02
C ASP A 93 -9.63 -8.79 -3.87
N TYR A 94 -9.90 -7.89 -4.83
CA TYR A 94 -8.85 -7.28 -5.64
C TYR A 94 -7.88 -6.43 -4.81
N VAL A 95 -8.33 -5.89 -3.67
CA VAL A 95 -7.48 -5.15 -2.74
C VAL A 95 -6.42 -6.07 -2.11
N LEU A 96 -6.72 -7.36 -1.92
CA LEU A 96 -5.76 -8.33 -1.38
C LEU A 96 -4.63 -8.62 -2.38
N GLY A 97 -4.95 -8.62 -3.69
CA GLY A 97 -4.01 -8.85 -4.79
C GLY A 97 -3.06 -7.69 -5.10
N LEU A 98 -3.26 -6.50 -4.50
CA LEU A 98 -2.41 -5.33 -4.76
C LEU A 98 -0.94 -5.60 -4.45
N THR A 99 -0.04 -5.35 -5.40
CA THR A 99 1.41 -5.53 -5.22
C THR A 99 2.10 -4.23 -4.80
N THR A 100 3.31 -4.34 -4.25
CA THR A 100 4.15 -3.16 -3.94
C THR A 100 4.53 -2.39 -5.21
N ALA A 101 4.75 -3.09 -6.32
CA ALA A 101 5.04 -2.51 -7.63
C ALA A 101 3.92 -1.55 -8.08
N LYS A 102 2.65 -1.99 -8.03
CA LYS A 102 1.49 -1.17 -8.43
C LYS A 102 1.41 0.14 -7.63
N ILE A 103 1.85 0.18 -6.37
CA ILE A 103 1.92 1.42 -5.58
C ILE A 103 3.13 2.28 -6.00
N MET A 104 4.29 1.67 -6.24
CA MET A 104 5.49 2.40 -6.68
C MET A 104 5.27 3.07 -8.04
N GLU A 105 4.53 2.45 -8.96
CA GLU A 105 4.17 3.05 -10.24
C GLU A 105 3.32 4.32 -10.13
N ARG A 106 2.63 4.51 -9.00
CA ARG A 106 1.83 5.71 -8.74
C ARG A 106 2.63 6.83 -8.09
N ARG A 107 3.90 6.59 -7.73
CA ARG A 107 4.82 7.61 -7.22
C ARG A 107 5.06 8.66 -8.31
N LEU A 108 5.05 9.94 -7.93
CA LEU A 108 5.23 11.06 -8.86
C LEU A 108 6.51 10.92 -9.69
N GLN A 109 7.62 10.54 -9.06
CA GLN A 109 8.89 10.27 -9.73
C GLN A 109 8.75 9.27 -10.89
N THR A 110 8.12 8.12 -10.64
CA THR A 110 7.91 7.09 -11.68
C THR A 110 6.94 7.56 -12.75
N LYS A 111 5.92 8.35 -12.38
CA LYS A 111 5.00 8.94 -13.37
C LYS A 111 5.70 9.93 -14.29
N VAL A 112 6.50 10.84 -13.73
CA VAL A 112 7.28 11.85 -14.48
C VAL A 112 8.23 11.15 -15.45
N PHE A 113 9.00 10.17 -14.96
CA PHE A 113 9.87 9.36 -15.80
C PHE A 113 9.13 8.62 -16.92
N LYS A 114 7.98 7.99 -16.62
CA LYS A 114 7.14 7.31 -17.64
C LYS A 114 6.51 8.28 -18.66
N LEU A 115 6.36 9.57 -18.30
CA LEU A 115 5.89 10.62 -19.20
C LEU A 115 7.01 11.24 -20.05
N GLY A 116 8.27 10.83 -19.84
CA GLY A 116 9.43 11.38 -20.57
C GLY A 116 9.78 12.82 -20.19
N LEU A 117 9.32 13.27 -19.02
CA LEU A 117 9.63 14.57 -18.41
C LEU A 117 10.77 14.42 -17.39
#